data_AF-A0A5C3KLC2-F1
#
_entry.id   AF-A0A5C3KLC2-F1
#
_cell.length_a   1.000
_cell.length_b   1.000
_cell.length_c   1.000
_cell.angle_alpha   90.00
_cell.angle_beta   90.00
_cell.angle_gamma   90.00
#
_symmetry.space_group_name_H-M   'P 1'
#
loop_
_entity.id
_entity.type
_entity.pdbx_description
1 polymer ?
#
loop_
_entity_poly.entity_id
_entity_poly.type
_entity_poly.pdbx_seq_one_letter_code
_entity_poly.pdbx_strand_id
1 'polypeptide(L)'
;MLAIFGFLLVIGLQALSVSAQTVSRWCDSWTNVCFQRFYDASIDTGWGYLFPSTPRTEFIGIFTAPVGVGWVGTSLGGGMRSNPLLLAWVNGQTPLISVRSTAQYAPPSPITGPRVTILGSSGANATHQRIVYRCENCTTWSGGTGGINQNGNHMFGYATHANIKPSPPNSATAGIQRHTLANQFSLNTVDARSTTYDAQLTLLVNTPPLVPGGPPIIITTSSSSSTSTTPITQTSTSTSTAPGPTQSLYGQCGGLGWSGPTQCPVGAVCRAANNFFHQCVPA
;
A
#
# COMPACT_ATOMS: atom_id res chain seq x y z
N MET A 1 -23.33 -7.54 -72.94
CA MET A 1 -22.44 -8.47 -72.20
C MET A 1 -21.98 -7.72 -70.95
N LEU A 2 -22.54 -8.09 -69.80
CA LEU A 2 -22.38 -7.41 -68.50
C LEU A 2 -20.93 -7.49 -67.99
N ALA A 3 -20.34 -6.36 -67.59
CA ALA A 3 -19.10 -6.35 -66.81
C ALA A 3 -19.42 -5.94 -65.37
N ILE A 4 -19.28 -6.90 -64.45
CA ILE A 4 -19.58 -6.78 -63.02
C ILE A 4 -18.40 -6.10 -62.31
N PHE A 5 -18.68 -4.99 -61.62
CA PHE A 5 -17.75 -4.34 -60.69
C PHE A 5 -17.57 -5.23 -59.45
N GLY A 6 -16.37 -5.77 -59.25
CA GLY A 6 -15.99 -6.49 -58.03
C GLY A 6 -15.49 -5.52 -56.96
N PHE A 7 -16.34 -5.20 -55.98
CA PHE A 7 -15.92 -4.49 -54.76
C PHE A 7 -15.43 -5.53 -53.74
N LEU A 8 -14.12 -5.62 -53.55
CA LEU A 8 -13.49 -6.42 -52.49
C LEU A 8 -13.71 -5.73 -51.14
N LEU A 9 -14.67 -6.24 -50.36
CA LEU A 9 -14.87 -5.84 -48.97
C LEU A 9 -13.79 -6.51 -48.09
N VAL A 10 -12.75 -5.76 -47.73
CA VAL A 10 -11.77 -6.19 -46.73
C VAL A 10 -12.40 -6.04 -45.34
N ILE A 11 -12.88 -7.16 -44.78
CA ILE A 11 -13.31 -7.21 -43.38
C ILE A 11 -12.04 -7.23 -42.52
N GLY A 12 -11.64 -6.06 -42.02
CA GLY A 12 -10.57 -5.95 -41.04
C GLY A 12 -10.98 -6.61 -39.72
N LEU A 13 -10.32 -7.72 -39.39
CA LEU A 13 -10.46 -8.39 -38.10
C LEU A 13 -9.81 -7.51 -37.03
N GLN A 14 -10.58 -6.58 -36.46
CA GLN A 14 -10.16 -5.83 -35.28
C GLN A 14 -10.15 -6.81 -34.11
N ALA A 15 -8.96 -7.31 -33.74
CA ALA A 15 -8.78 -8.04 -32.51
C ALA A 15 -9.03 -7.09 -31.34
N LEU A 16 -10.22 -7.19 -30.73
CA LEU A 16 -10.50 -6.59 -29.44
C LEU A 16 -9.57 -7.28 -28.43
N SER A 17 -8.48 -6.62 -28.07
CA SER A 17 -7.62 -7.06 -26.98
C SER A 17 -8.43 -7.04 -25.69
N VAL A 18 -8.94 -8.21 -25.28
CA VAL A 18 -9.46 -8.39 -23.92
C VAL A 18 -8.26 -8.31 -22.99
N SER A 19 -8.14 -7.23 -22.21
CA SER A 19 -7.14 -7.15 -21.14
C SER A 19 -7.42 -8.25 -20.13
N ALA A 20 -6.66 -9.34 -20.20
CA ALA A 20 -6.81 -10.47 -19.31
C ALA A 20 -6.42 -10.08 -17.88
N GLN A 21 -7.15 -10.62 -16.91
CA GLN A 21 -6.72 -10.65 -15.52
C GLN A 21 -5.48 -11.57 -15.43
N THR A 22 -4.36 -11.06 -14.93
CA THR A 22 -3.10 -11.80 -14.93
C THR A 22 -2.45 -11.85 -13.55
N VAL A 23 -1.94 -13.02 -13.19
CA VAL A 23 -1.02 -13.19 -12.07
C VAL A 23 0.39 -13.23 -12.63
N SER A 24 1.24 -12.27 -12.22
CA SER A 24 2.63 -12.23 -12.66
C SER A 24 3.51 -11.54 -11.62
N ARG A 25 4.82 -11.73 -11.74
CA ARG A 25 5.78 -10.93 -10.99
C ARG A 25 5.65 -9.48 -11.43
N TRP A 26 5.56 -8.58 -10.46
CA TRP A 26 5.47 -7.14 -10.68
C TRP A 26 6.34 -6.42 -9.65
N CYS A 27 7.18 -5.49 -10.11
CA CYS A 27 8.02 -4.69 -9.24
C CYS A 27 7.44 -3.29 -9.10
N ASP A 28 7.23 -2.86 -7.86
CA ASP A 28 6.75 -1.53 -7.54
C ASP A 28 7.79 -0.50 -7.97
N SER A 29 7.43 0.39 -8.90
CA SER A 29 8.37 1.37 -9.47
C SER A 29 8.89 2.38 -8.45
N TRP A 30 8.21 2.54 -7.31
CA TRP A 30 8.64 3.45 -6.27
C TRP A 30 9.62 2.81 -5.29
N THR A 31 9.30 1.62 -4.75
CA THR A 31 10.12 0.96 -3.73
C THR A 31 11.10 -0.06 -4.31
N ASN A 32 10.97 -0.41 -5.58
CA ASN A 32 11.63 -1.55 -6.24
C ASN A 32 11.37 -2.91 -5.58
N VAL A 33 10.39 -3.00 -4.68
CA VAL A 33 9.96 -4.28 -4.09
C VAL A 33 9.10 -5.02 -5.11
N CYS A 34 9.47 -6.26 -5.39
CA CYS A 34 8.71 -7.12 -6.30
C CYS A 34 7.75 -8.03 -5.53
N PHE A 35 6.53 -8.11 -6.03
CA PHE A 35 5.44 -8.94 -5.54
C PHE A 35 5.01 -9.92 -6.64
N GLN A 36 4.46 -11.06 -6.26
CA GLN A 36 3.59 -11.81 -7.16
C GLN A 36 2.22 -11.15 -7.10
N ARG A 37 1.75 -10.61 -8.22
CA ARG A 37 0.58 -9.72 -8.26
C ARG A 37 -0.48 -10.25 -9.20
N PHE A 38 -1.70 -10.36 -8.68
CA PHE A 38 -2.92 -10.39 -9.49
C PHE A 38 -3.35 -8.96 -9.80
N TYR A 39 -3.60 -8.66 -11.07
CA TYR A 39 -4.07 -7.34 -11.51
C TYR A 39 -5.30 -7.48 -12.41
N ASP A 40 -6.36 -6.75 -12.08
CA ASP A 40 -7.57 -6.64 -12.86
C ASP A 40 -7.60 -5.29 -13.58
N ALA A 41 -7.24 -5.33 -14.87
CA ALA A 41 -7.17 -4.15 -15.72
C ALA A 41 -8.53 -3.47 -15.95
N SER A 42 -9.65 -4.19 -15.77
CA SER A 42 -10.99 -3.63 -15.97
C SER A 42 -11.38 -2.60 -14.90
N ILE A 43 -10.75 -2.69 -13.72
CA ILE A 43 -10.98 -1.81 -12.57
C ILE A 43 -9.69 -1.18 -12.04
N ASP A 44 -8.59 -1.29 -12.78
CA ASP A 44 -7.27 -0.78 -12.44
C ASP A 44 -6.82 -1.13 -11.00
N THR A 45 -7.12 -2.35 -10.55
CA THR A 45 -6.92 -2.77 -9.15
C THR A 45 -5.98 -3.98 -9.08
N GLY A 46 -5.07 -3.97 -8.11
CA GLY A 46 -4.04 -4.98 -7.93
C GLY A 46 -3.95 -5.52 -6.51
N TRP A 47 -3.65 -6.82 -6.40
CA TRP A 47 -3.41 -7.57 -5.17
C TRP A 47 -2.05 -8.26 -5.27
N GLY A 48 -1.07 -7.77 -4.54
CA GLY A 48 0.30 -8.30 -4.53
C GLY A 48 0.64 -8.99 -3.22
N TYR A 49 1.42 -10.07 -3.32
CA TYR A 49 1.88 -10.85 -2.18
C TYR A 49 3.39 -11.10 -2.30
N LEU A 50 4.06 -11.05 -1.17
CA LEU A 50 5.47 -11.31 -1.00
C LEU A 50 5.64 -12.15 0.26
N PHE A 51 6.16 -13.37 0.10
CA PHE A 51 6.38 -14.32 1.18
C PHE A 51 7.88 -14.43 1.50
N PRO A 52 8.25 -14.81 2.74
CA PRO A 52 9.64 -15.17 3.05
C PRO A 52 10.07 -16.42 2.28
N SER A 53 11.37 -16.58 2.04
CA SER A 53 11.93 -17.75 1.35
C SER A 53 11.65 -19.07 2.07
N THR A 54 11.67 -19.05 3.40
CA THR A 54 11.21 -20.13 4.25
C THR A 54 9.78 -19.85 4.73
N PRO A 55 8.83 -20.80 4.66
CA PRO A 55 7.48 -20.58 5.15
C PRO A 55 7.47 -20.09 6.60
N ARG A 56 6.86 -18.93 6.83
CA ARG A 56 6.59 -18.35 8.16
C ARG A 56 5.08 -18.15 8.30
N THR A 57 4.63 -17.69 9.47
CA THR A 57 3.22 -17.34 9.69
C THR A 57 2.85 -15.93 9.18
N GLU A 58 3.64 -15.37 8.27
CA GLU A 58 3.52 -13.99 7.81
C GLU A 58 3.78 -13.81 6.32
N PHE A 59 3.33 -12.67 5.79
CA PHE A 59 3.67 -12.17 4.47
C PHE A 59 3.53 -10.65 4.41
N ILE A 60 4.07 -10.04 3.36
CA ILE A 60 3.81 -8.64 2.99
C ILE A 60 2.80 -8.64 1.84
N GLY A 61 1.75 -7.84 1.98
CA GLY A 61 0.77 -7.60 0.93
C GLY A 61 0.77 -6.16 0.45
N ILE A 62 0.27 -5.95 -0.76
CA ILE A 62 -0.01 -4.63 -1.33
C ILE A 62 -1.36 -4.64 -2.05
N PHE A 63 -2.20 -3.65 -1.75
CA PHE A 63 -3.34 -3.29 -2.59
C PHE A 63 -3.04 -2.00 -3.34
N THR A 64 -3.44 -1.95 -4.61
CA THR A 64 -3.46 -0.73 -5.43
C THR A 64 -4.83 -0.59 -6.06
N ALA A 65 -5.42 0.60 -6.03
CA ALA A 65 -6.70 0.88 -6.69
C ALA A 65 -6.81 2.37 -7.03
N PRO A 66 -7.70 2.79 -7.94
CA PRO A 66 -8.02 4.19 -8.13
C PRO A 66 -8.51 4.83 -6.82
N VAL A 67 -8.24 6.13 -6.61
CA VAL A 67 -8.72 6.85 -5.41
C VAL A 67 -10.24 6.91 -5.29
N GLY A 68 -10.96 6.73 -6.39
CA GLY A 68 -12.42 6.61 -6.42
C GLY A 68 -12.95 5.32 -5.79
N VAL A 69 -12.14 4.26 -5.72
CA VAL A 69 -12.55 2.97 -5.12
C VAL A 69 -12.79 3.15 -3.62
N GLY A 70 -13.93 2.66 -3.15
CA GLY A 70 -14.36 2.80 -1.76
C GLY A 70 -13.50 1.98 -0.79
N TRP A 71 -13.29 0.71 -1.11
CA TRP A 71 -12.39 -0.19 -0.37
C TRP A 71 -11.96 -1.37 -1.24
N VAL A 72 -10.83 -1.97 -0.86
CA VAL A 72 -10.26 -3.18 -1.47
C VAL A 72 -10.10 -4.23 -0.38
N GLY A 73 -10.36 -5.49 -0.71
CA GLY A 73 -10.14 -6.58 0.21
C GLY A 73 -9.71 -7.87 -0.47
N THR A 74 -9.20 -8.79 0.34
CA THR A 74 -8.84 -10.15 -0.06
C THR A 74 -9.34 -11.16 0.95
N SER A 75 -9.79 -12.32 0.46
CA SER A 75 -9.94 -13.51 1.29
C SER A 75 -8.66 -14.33 1.21
N LEU A 76 -8.06 -14.65 2.36
CA LEU A 76 -6.87 -15.49 2.40
C LEU A 76 -7.15 -16.95 2.06
N GLY A 77 -8.41 -17.38 2.00
CA GLY A 77 -8.79 -18.76 1.66
C GLY A 77 -9.70 -18.87 0.44
N GLY A 78 -9.71 -17.88 -0.45
CA GLY A 78 -10.59 -17.87 -1.62
C GLY A 78 -12.02 -17.45 -1.28
N GLY A 79 -12.74 -18.32 -0.57
CA GLY A 79 -14.12 -18.09 -0.17
C GLY A 79 -14.28 -17.00 0.90
N MET A 80 -15.38 -16.25 0.86
CA MET A 80 -15.72 -15.21 1.86
C MET A 80 -15.95 -15.79 3.27
N ARG A 81 -16.54 -16.98 3.35
CA ARG A 81 -16.96 -17.57 4.64
C ARG A 81 -15.81 -18.30 5.31
N SER A 82 -15.69 -18.13 6.62
CA SER A 82 -14.79 -18.86 7.51
C SER A 82 -13.29 -18.73 7.17
N ASN A 83 -12.90 -17.71 6.42
CA ASN A 83 -11.51 -17.37 6.12
C ASN A 83 -11.21 -15.95 6.60
N PRO A 84 -9.96 -15.62 6.97
CA PRO A 84 -9.54 -14.25 7.21
C PRO A 84 -9.75 -13.39 5.96
N LEU A 85 -10.44 -12.28 6.15
CA LEU A 85 -10.71 -11.26 5.14
C LEU A 85 -9.95 -10.00 5.52
N LEU A 86 -8.97 -9.61 4.71
CA LEU A 86 -8.31 -8.32 4.88
C LEU A 86 -9.08 -7.29 4.09
N LEU A 87 -9.41 -6.17 4.72
CA LEU A 87 -10.14 -5.07 4.09
C LEU A 87 -9.44 -3.76 4.41
N ALA A 88 -9.17 -2.99 3.37
CA ALA A 88 -8.39 -1.76 3.43
C ALA A 88 -8.95 -0.65 2.54
N TRP A 89 -8.68 0.58 2.93
CA TRP A 89 -9.02 1.80 2.19
C TRP A 89 -8.15 2.95 2.68
N VAL A 90 -8.15 4.06 1.95
CA VAL A 90 -7.53 5.31 2.42
C VAL A 90 -8.61 6.33 2.75
N ASN A 91 -8.53 6.95 3.93
CA ASN A 91 -9.35 8.09 4.33
C ASN A 91 -8.51 9.38 4.33
N GLY A 92 -8.75 10.27 3.36
CA GLY A 92 -7.85 11.38 3.10
C GLY A 92 -6.47 10.86 2.68
N GLN A 93 -5.50 10.93 3.60
CA GLN A 93 -4.13 10.39 3.42
C GLN A 93 -3.84 9.23 4.38
N THR A 94 -4.78 8.91 5.27
CA THR A 94 -4.60 7.88 6.29
C THR A 94 -5.05 6.53 5.72
N PRO A 95 -4.14 5.58 5.46
CA PRO A 95 -4.54 4.21 5.14
C PRO A 95 -5.11 3.52 6.39
N LEU A 96 -6.13 2.69 6.19
CA LEU A 96 -6.73 1.84 7.20
C LEU A 96 -6.78 0.40 6.68
N ILE A 97 -6.60 -0.56 7.58
CA ILE A 97 -6.74 -1.99 7.29
C ILE A 97 -7.31 -2.71 8.50
N SER A 98 -8.11 -3.74 8.25
CA SER A 98 -8.66 -4.62 9.27
C SER A 98 -8.68 -6.07 8.79
N VAL A 99 -8.50 -7.01 9.72
CA VAL A 99 -8.74 -8.43 9.47
C VAL A 99 -10.09 -8.80 10.05
N ARG A 100 -10.93 -9.44 9.24
CA ARG A 100 -12.31 -9.77 9.56
C ARG A 100 -12.63 -11.22 9.20
N SER A 101 -13.77 -11.72 9.67
CA SER A 101 -14.32 -13.00 9.23
C SER A 101 -15.84 -13.01 9.37
N THR A 102 -16.48 -13.96 8.69
CA THR A 102 -17.90 -14.24 8.79
C THR A 102 -18.17 -15.71 8.53
N ALA A 103 -19.13 -16.31 9.23
CA ALA A 103 -19.55 -17.70 8.97
C ALA A 103 -20.56 -17.81 7.80
N GLN A 104 -21.13 -16.69 7.37
CA GLN A 104 -22.22 -16.61 6.39
C GLN A 104 -22.02 -15.43 5.43
N TYR A 105 -22.84 -15.34 4.37
CA TYR A 105 -22.81 -14.19 3.45
C TYR A 105 -23.47 -12.96 4.08
N ALA A 106 -22.84 -12.45 5.13
CA ALA A 106 -23.24 -11.31 5.94
C ALA A 106 -22.03 -10.39 6.19
N PRO A 107 -22.23 -9.15 6.68
CA PRO A 107 -21.14 -8.25 6.99
C PRO A 107 -20.09 -8.90 7.92
N PRO A 108 -18.81 -8.93 7.53
CA PRO A 108 -17.77 -9.57 8.33
C PRO A 108 -17.35 -8.68 9.51
N SER A 109 -17.11 -9.31 10.65
CA SER A 109 -16.69 -8.67 11.89
C SER A 109 -15.17 -8.79 12.10
N PRO A 110 -14.52 -7.82 12.78
CA PRO A 110 -13.11 -7.94 13.15
C PRO A 110 -12.82 -9.22 13.94
N ILE A 111 -11.64 -9.81 13.72
CA ILE A 111 -11.17 -11.00 14.43
C ILE A 111 -9.87 -10.74 15.17
N THR A 112 -9.59 -11.57 16.18
CA THR A 112 -8.31 -11.61 16.90
C THR A 112 -7.39 -12.69 16.31
N GLY A 113 -6.09 -12.61 16.60
CA GLY A 113 -5.08 -13.58 16.14
C GLY A 113 -4.17 -12.98 15.06
N PRO A 114 -4.66 -12.79 13.82
CA PRO A 114 -3.92 -12.09 12.78
C PRO A 114 -3.61 -10.64 13.18
N ARG A 115 -2.38 -10.20 12.95
CA ARG A 115 -1.92 -8.83 13.20
C ARG A 115 -1.51 -8.19 11.88
N VAL A 116 -2.19 -7.12 11.50
CA VAL A 116 -1.84 -6.32 10.32
C VAL A 116 -1.16 -5.03 10.74
N THR A 117 -0.02 -4.74 10.13
CA THR A 117 0.70 -3.47 10.29
C THR A 117 0.81 -2.80 8.93
N ILE A 118 0.27 -1.59 8.80
CA ILE A 118 0.44 -0.78 7.60
C ILE A 118 1.91 -0.35 7.52
N LEU A 119 2.51 -0.51 6.35
CA LEU A 119 3.89 -0.14 6.07
C LEU A 119 3.94 1.19 5.30
N GLY A 120 5.16 1.72 5.18
CA GLY A 120 5.46 2.86 4.32
C GLY A 120 5.08 2.63 2.87
N SER A 121 5.16 3.69 2.06
CA SER A 121 4.56 3.79 0.72
C SER A 121 3.03 3.68 0.66
N SER A 122 2.34 3.45 1.78
CA SER A 122 0.87 3.47 1.84
C SER A 122 0.33 4.90 1.83
N GLY A 123 -0.87 5.09 1.31
CA GLY A 123 -1.55 6.39 1.22
C GLY A 123 -2.22 6.57 -0.14
N ALA A 124 -2.42 7.81 -0.55
CA ALA A 124 -3.04 8.13 -1.83
C ALA A 124 -2.36 9.32 -2.51
N ASN A 125 -2.26 9.27 -3.83
CA ASN A 125 -1.93 10.41 -4.67
C ASN A 125 -3.18 10.88 -5.43
N ALA A 126 -3.01 11.66 -6.51
CA ALA A 126 -4.14 12.17 -7.29
C ALA A 126 -4.96 11.09 -8.02
N THR A 127 -4.37 9.93 -8.31
CA THR A 127 -5.01 8.90 -9.16
C THR A 127 -5.26 7.60 -8.41
N HIS A 128 -4.34 7.20 -7.52
CA HIS A 128 -4.37 5.90 -6.87
C HIS A 128 -4.24 5.99 -5.35
N GLN A 129 -4.93 5.08 -4.68
CA GLN A 129 -4.64 4.67 -3.33
C GLN A 129 -3.82 3.38 -3.35
N ARG A 130 -2.90 3.26 -2.39
CA ARG A 130 -2.13 2.04 -2.16
C ARG A 130 -2.01 1.76 -0.67
N ILE A 131 -2.09 0.48 -0.30
CA ILE A 131 -1.98 0.03 1.07
C ILE A 131 -1.01 -1.15 1.08
N VAL A 132 0.19 -0.92 1.59
CA VAL A 132 1.20 -1.95 1.83
C VAL A 132 1.13 -2.35 3.29
N TYR A 133 1.14 -3.64 3.57
CA TYR A 133 0.97 -4.15 4.93
C TYR A 133 1.79 -5.40 5.18
N ARG A 134 2.26 -5.57 6.42
CA ARG A 134 2.72 -6.86 6.95
C ARG A 134 1.55 -7.54 7.63
N CYS A 135 1.31 -8.81 7.32
CA CYS A 135 0.30 -9.62 7.96
C CYS A 135 0.98 -10.74 8.74
N GLU A 136 1.03 -10.63 10.07
CA GLU A 136 1.59 -11.63 10.98
C GLU A 136 0.47 -12.54 11.51
N ASN A 137 0.76 -13.83 11.71
CA ASN A 137 -0.23 -14.85 12.05
C ASN A 137 -1.41 -14.94 11.06
N CYS A 138 -1.10 -14.82 9.77
CA CYS A 138 -2.11 -14.76 8.71
C CYS A 138 -2.11 -15.97 7.77
N THR A 139 -1.23 -16.94 7.95
CA THR A 139 -1.12 -18.09 7.01
C THR A 139 -1.84 -19.35 7.51
N THR A 140 -2.36 -19.35 8.74
CA THR A 140 -3.05 -20.47 9.37
C THR A 140 -4.22 -19.97 10.20
N TRP A 141 -5.34 -20.69 10.19
CA TRP A 141 -6.54 -20.37 10.97
C TRP A 141 -7.43 -21.60 11.17
N SER A 142 -8.49 -21.48 11.96
CA SER A 142 -9.52 -22.51 12.11
C SER A 142 -10.70 -22.24 11.18
N GLY A 143 -11.26 -23.29 10.57
CA GLY A 143 -12.35 -23.20 9.61
C GLY A 143 -11.91 -22.78 8.20
N GLY A 144 -12.86 -22.74 7.26
CA GLY A 144 -12.58 -22.38 5.87
C GLY A 144 -11.53 -23.32 5.26
N THR A 145 -10.51 -22.77 4.60
CA THR A 145 -9.39 -23.55 4.04
C THR A 145 -8.33 -23.92 5.07
N GLY A 146 -8.43 -23.46 6.32
CA GLY A 146 -7.48 -23.74 7.41
C GLY A 146 -6.12 -23.05 7.30
N GLY A 147 -5.77 -22.51 6.14
CA GLY A 147 -4.51 -21.82 5.91
C GLY A 147 -4.26 -21.48 4.45
N ILE A 148 -3.09 -20.88 4.23
CA ILE A 148 -2.52 -20.64 2.90
C ILE A 148 -1.65 -21.84 2.53
N ASN A 149 -1.87 -22.42 1.35
CA ASN A 149 -0.91 -23.36 0.78
C ASN A 149 0.36 -22.60 0.39
N GLN A 150 1.40 -22.67 1.23
CA GLN A 150 2.65 -21.95 0.97
C GLN A 150 3.57 -22.66 -0.02
N ASN A 151 3.27 -23.89 -0.46
CA ASN A 151 4.15 -24.73 -1.28
C ASN A 151 3.63 -24.95 -2.71
N GLY A 152 2.81 -24.04 -3.25
CA GLY A 152 2.36 -24.12 -4.64
C GLY A 152 1.21 -23.18 -4.92
N ASN A 153 0.30 -23.60 -5.79
CA ASN A 153 -0.91 -22.83 -6.08
C ASN A 153 -1.81 -22.74 -4.85
N HIS A 154 -2.19 -21.50 -4.54
CA HIS A 154 -3.18 -21.16 -3.52
C HIS A 154 -4.30 -20.32 -4.14
N MET A 155 -5.53 -20.56 -3.70
CA MET A 155 -6.68 -19.76 -4.14
C MET A 155 -6.90 -18.60 -3.17
N PHE A 156 -6.74 -17.38 -3.66
CA PHE A 156 -7.12 -16.16 -2.94
C PHE A 156 -8.46 -15.65 -3.47
N GLY A 157 -9.19 -14.95 -2.61
CA GLY A 157 -10.37 -14.19 -3.00
C GLY A 157 -10.01 -12.71 -3.07
N TYR A 158 -10.76 -11.96 -3.87
CA TYR A 158 -10.74 -10.51 -3.83
C TYR A 158 -12.15 -9.94 -3.83
N ALA A 159 -12.27 -8.74 -3.28
CA ALA A 159 -13.50 -7.97 -3.30
C ALA A 159 -13.18 -6.47 -3.30
N THR A 160 -14.00 -5.68 -3.98
CA THR A 160 -13.94 -4.22 -3.95
C THR A 160 -15.33 -3.61 -3.90
N HIS A 161 -15.42 -2.39 -3.39
CA HIS A 161 -16.58 -1.55 -3.61
C HIS A 161 -16.19 -0.34 -4.46
N ALA A 162 -16.93 -0.13 -5.56
CA ALA A 162 -16.55 0.83 -6.60
C ALA A 162 -16.39 2.27 -6.12
N ASN A 163 -17.16 2.72 -5.12
CA ASN A 163 -17.18 4.14 -4.71
C ASN A 163 -17.59 4.43 -3.25
N ILE A 164 -18.01 3.45 -2.45
CA ILE A 164 -18.46 3.70 -1.07
C ILE A 164 -17.41 3.21 -0.08
N LYS A 165 -16.87 4.15 0.71
CA LYS A 165 -15.96 3.85 1.82
C LYS A 165 -16.71 3.24 3.01
N PRO A 166 -16.03 2.48 3.88
CA PRO A 166 -16.59 2.06 5.16
C PRO A 166 -17.08 3.26 5.99
N SER A 167 -18.09 3.04 6.84
CA SER A 167 -18.68 4.09 7.69
C SER A 167 -18.59 3.75 9.18
N PRO A 168 -18.02 4.64 10.01
CA PRO A 168 -17.33 5.89 9.64
C PRO A 168 -15.95 5.61 8.98
N PRO A 169 -15.49 6.43 8.02
CA PRO A 169 -14.30 6.10 7.22
C PRO A 169 -12.96 6.22 7.96
N ASN A 170 -12.96 6.77 9.17
CA ASN A 170 -11.77 6.91 10.03
C ASN A 170 -11.61 5.75 11.04
N SER A 171 -12.44 4.71 10.96
CA SER A 171 -12.36 3.55 11.86
C SER A 171 -12.05 2.26 11.09
N ALA A 172 -10.95 1.59 11.43
CA ALA A 172 -10.61 0.29 10.81
C ALA A 172 -11.69 -0.79 11.02
N THR A 173 -12.49 -0.67 12.07
CA THR A 173 -13.59 -1.60 12.40
C THR A 173 -14.95 -1.16 11.86
N ALA A 174 -14.99 -0.10 11.03
CA ALA A 174 -16.20 0.46 10.44
C ALA A 174 -17.07 -0.58 9.71
N GLY A 175 -18.39 -0.32 9.70
CA GLY A 175 -19.32 -1.09 8.88
C GLY A 175 -19.02 -0.90 7.39
N ILE A 176 -19.26 -1.94 6.60
CA ILE A 176 -19.01 -1.92 5.15
C ILE A 176 -20.30 -2.22 4.39
N GLN A 177 -20.44 -1.63 3.22
CA GLN A 177 -21.42 -2.06 2.22
C GLN A 177 -20.93 -3.32 1.49
N ARG A 178 -21.86 -4.10 0.93
CA ARG A 178 -21.52 -5.27 0.11
C ARG A 178 -20.63 -4.84 -1.04
N HIS A 179 -19.60 -5.63 -1.35
CA HIS A 179 -18.78 -5.41 -2.55
C HIS A 179 -19.62 -5.30 -3.82
N THR A 180 -19.18 -4.44 -4.73
CA THR A 180 -19.72 -4.33 -6.10
C THR A 180 -19.09 -5.36 -7.01
N LEU A 181 -17.86 -5.79 -6.72
CA LEU A 181 -17.15 -6.87 -7.42
C LEU A 181 -16.49 -7.80 -6.40
N ALA A 182 -16.61 -9.10 -6.60
CA ALA A 182 -15.83 -10.10 -5.89
C ALA A 182 -15.64 -11.34 -6.75
N ASN A 183 -14.45 -11.92 -6.71
CA ASN A 183 -14.13 -13.18 -7.36
C ASN A 183 -12.90 -13.81 -6.70
N GLN A 184 -12.34 -14.85 -7.31
CA GLN A 184 -11.16 -15.57 -6.83
C GLN A 184 -10.08 -15.61 -7.91
N PHE A 185 -8.83 -15.74 -7.49
CA PHE A 185 -7.69 -15.99 -8.39
C PHE A 185 -6.73 -16.98 -7.75
N SER A 186 -6.07 -17.79 -8.57
CA SER A 186 -5.01 -18.68 -8.11
C SER A 186 -3.65 -18.00 -8.28
N LEU A 187 -2.84 -18.02 -7.23
CA LEU A 187 -1.48 -17.52 -7.22
C LEU A 187 -0.55 -18.62 -6.71
N ASN A 188 0.57 -18.85 -7.40
CA ASN A 188 1.62 -19.74 -6.91
C ASN A 188 2.44 -19.01 -5.83
N THR A 189 2.34 -19.47 -4.59
CA THR A 189 3.02 -18.83 -3.45
C THR A 189 4.52 -19.04 -3.48
N VAL A 190 5.03 -20.05 -4.20
CA VAL A 190 6.46 -20.27 -4.39
C VAL A 190 7.07 -19.13 -5.20
N ASP A 191 6.36 -18.67 -6.25
CA ASP A 191 6.79 -17.54 -7.10
C ASP A 191 6.74 -16.20 -6.35
N ALA A 192 5.97 -16.14 -5.27
CA ALA A 192 5.85 -14.98 -4.39
C ALA A 192 6.94 -14.92 -3.31
N ARG A 193 7.82 -15.93 -3.20
CA ARG A 193 8.87 -15.96 -2.17
C ARG A 193 10.04 -15.05 -2.51
N SER A 194 10.70 -14.53 -1.48
CA SER A 194 11.91 -13.74 -1.61
C SER A 194 12.93 -14.09 -0.54
N THR A 195 14.18 -14.28 -0.94
CA THR A 195 15.33 -14.42 -0.02
C THR A 195 15.71 -13.10 0.63
N THR A 196 15.27 -11.96 0.08
CA THR A 196 15.50 -10.62 0.62
C THR A 196 14.28 -10.07 1.36
N TYR A 197 13.32 -10.92 1.74
CA TYR A 197 12.07 -10.54 2.42
C TYR A 197 12.30 -9.60 3.61
N ASP A 198 13.24 -9.94 4.52
CA ASP A 198 13.47 -9.13 5.73
C ASP A 198 14.09 -7.75 5.40
N ALA A 199 14.93 -7.67 4.35
CA ALA A 199 15.47 -6.41 3.85
C ALA A 199 14.37 -5.56 3.17
N GLN A 200 13.49 -6.19 2.40
CA GLN A 200 12.34 -5.53 1.78
C GLN A 200 11.33 -5.06 2.83
N LEU A 201 11.12 -5.82 3.90
CA LEU A 201 10.30 -5.40 5.04
C LEU A 201 10.90 -4.15 5.69
N THR A 202 12.20 -4.17 5.97
CA THR A 202 12.91 -3.03 6.57
C THR A 202 12.82 -1.80 5.69
N LEU A 203 13.00 -1.95 4.38
CA LEU A 203 12.84 -0.85 3.42
C LEU A 203 11.43 -0.27 3.48
N LEU A 204 10.39 -1.12 3.44
CA LEU A 204 8.99 -0.68 3.46
C LEU A 204 8.60 -0.03 4.78
N VAL A 205 9.11 -0.50 5.91
CA VAL A 205 8.90 0.15 7.23
C VAL A 205 9.44 1.58 7.23
N ASN A 206 10.58 1.82 6.57
CA ASN A 206 11.25 3.11 6.54
C ASN A 206 10.85 4.00 5.36
N THR A 207 10.03 3.49 4.43
CA THR A 207 9.61 4.26 3.26
C THR A 207 8.58 5.33 3.68
N PRO A 208 8.70 6.59 3.23
CA PRO A 208 7.69 7.60 3.54
C PRO A 208 6.28 7.20 3.05
N PRO A 209 5.21 7.66 3.70
CA PRO A 209 3.85 7.50 3.20
C PRO A 209 3.65 8.15 1.82
N LEU A 210 2.71 7.62 1.04
CA LEU A 210 2.28 8.25 -0.21
C LEU A 210 1.43 9.47 0.10
N VAL A 211 1.89 10.65 -0.33
CA VAL A 211 1.16 11.92 -0.23
C VAL A 211 0.77 12.45 -1.62
N PRO A 212 -0.28 13.29 -1.72
CA PRO A 212 -0.62 14.00 -2.95
C PRO A 212 0.58 14.82 -3.45
N GLY A 213 0.98 14.60 -4.71
CA GLY A 213 2.17 15.22 -5.30
C GLY A 213 3.48 14.43 -5.17
N GLY A 214 3.44 13.20 -4.61
CA GLY A 214 4.60 12.29 -4.61
C GLY A 214 5.10 11.95 -6.03
N PRO A 215 6.42 11.75 -6.22
CA PRO A 215 7.06 11.77 -7.54
C PRO A 215 6.68 10.60 -8.47
N PRO A 216 6.72 10.80 -9.81
CA PRO A 216 7.10 9.75 -10.74
C PRO A 216 8.64 9.65 -10.73
N ILE A 217 9.22 8.63 -10.10
CA ILE A 217 10.69 8.49 -10.09
C ILE A 217 11.14 7.84 -11.42
N ILE A 218 11.60 8.65 -12.37
CA ILE A 218 12.45 8.19 -13.47
C ILE A 218 13.89 8.13 -12.92
N ILE A 219 14.40 6.92 -12.69
CA ILE A 219 15.79 6.70 -12.27
C ILE A 219 16.67 6.84 -13.51
N THR A 220 17.40 7.95 -13.64
CA THR A 220 18.53 8.03 -14.56
C THR A 220 19.81 8.00 -13.73
N THR A 221 20.52 6.89 -13.84
CA THR A 221 21.87 6.65 -13.31
C THR A 221 22.91 7.48 -14.05
N SER A 222 23.74 8.22 -13.33
CA SER A 222 25.06 8.62 -13.85
C SER A 222 26.06 8.84 -12.71
N SER A 223 27.20 8.18 -12.92
CA SER A 223 28.35 7.95 -12.07
C SER A 223 29.30 9.15 -11.93
N SER A 224 30.06 9.12 -10.84
CA SER A 224 31.11 10.01 -10.37
C SER A 224 32.24 10.35 -11.35
N SER A 225 32.76 11.59 -11.28
CA SER A 225 34.15 11.93 -11.61
C SER A 225 34.64 13.17 -10.85
N SER A 226 35.88 13.08 -10.35
CA SER A 226 36.61 13.96 -9.42
C SER A 226 37.60 14.93 -10.09
N THR A 227 37.80 16.16 -9.59
CA THR A 227 39.07 16.97 -9.52
C THR A 227 38.75 18.35 -8.89
N SER A 228 39.33 18.79 -7.76
CA SER A 228 40.66 19.38 -7.45
C SER A 228 40.70 20.93 -7.41
N THR A 229 40.80 21.44 -6.17
CA THR A 229 41.58 22.60 -5.64
C THR A 229 41.68 23.95 -6.35
N THR A 230 41.30 25.03 -5.63
CA THR A 230 42.17 26.19 -5.30
C THR A 230 41.67 26.92 -4.02
N PRO A 231 42.57 27.53 -3.21
CA PRO A 231 42.23 28.18 -1.93
C PRO A 231 42.10 29.71 -2.08
N ILE A 232 41.08 30.31 -1.42
CA ILE A 232 41.02 31.76 -1.21
C ILE A 232 40.37 32.11 0.14
N THR A 233 41.22 32.69 0.98
CA THR A 233 41.08 33.82 1.91
C THR A 233 39.84 33.95 2.80
N GLN A 234 40.13 33.95 4.11
CA GLN A 234 39.25 34.10 5.26
C GLN A 234 38.51 35.44 5.29
N THR A 235 37.20 35.38 5.53
CA THR A 235 36.40 36.47 6.09
C THR A 235 35.56 35.87 7.23
N SER A 236 35.68 36.47 8.40
CA SER A 236 35.06 36.05 9.65
C SER A 236 33.55 36.25 9.64
N THR A 237 32.76 35.20 9.89
CA THR A 237 31.37 35.36 10.37
C THR A 237 30.93 34.12 11.15
N SER A 238 30.23 34.38 12.24
CA SER A 238 29.85 33.48 13.33
C SER A 238 29.14 32.20 12.90
N THR A 239 29.60 31.09 13.49
CA THR A 239 28.97 29.76 13.50
C THR A 239 27.51 29.85 13.96
N SER A 240 26.57 29.73 13.03
CA SER A 240 25.17 29.45 13.35
C SER A 240 24.95 27.95 13.25
N THR A 241 24.63 27.35 14.38
CA THR A 241 24.25 25.95 14.54
C THR A 241 23.17 25.60 13.51
N ALA A 242 23.37 24.51 12.76
CA ALA A 242 22.34 23.99 11.87
C ALA A 242 21.00 23.91 12.63
N PRO A 243 19.89 24.48 12.09
CA PRO A 243 18.60 24.42 12.76
C PRO A 243 18.24 22.96 13.04
N GLY A 244 17.93 22.66 14.31
CA GLY A 244 17.37 21.36 14.67
C GLY A 244 16.08 21.09 13.88
N PRO A 245 15.65 19.83 13.77
CA PRO A 245 14.44 19.51 13.02
C PRO A 245 13.25 20.32 13.56
N THR A 246 12.50 20.96 12.66
CA THR A 246 11.30 21.74 12.98
C THR A 246 10.09 20.80 13.05
N GLN A 247 9.22 21.04 14.01
CA GLN A 247 7.99 20.28 14.22
C GLN A 247 6.86 20.76 13.28
N SER A 248 5.86 19.92 13.07
CA SER A 248 4.59 20.25 12.43
C SER A 248 3.69 21.08 13.34
N LEU A 249 2.77 21.87 12.76
CA LEU A 249 1.70 22.52 13.50
C LEU A 249 0.84 21.44 14.18
N TYR A 250 0.52 21.64 15.46
CA TYR A 250 -0.11 20.66 16.35
C TYR A 250 0.74 19.43 16.70
N GLY A 251 2.01 19.38 16.28
CA GLY A 251 2.94 18.33 16.68
C GLY A 251 3.50 18.55 18.10
N GLN A 252 4.02 17.47 18.70
CA GLN A 252 4.68 17.54 20.01
C GLN A 252 6.02 18.26 19.89
N CYS A 253 6.17 19.35 20.65
CA CYS A 253 7.35 20.20 20.67
C CYS A 253 8.08 20.19 22.02
N GLY A 254 7.62 19.38 22.98
CA GLY A 254 8.21 19.29 24.30
C GLY A 254 7.44 18.39 25.25
N GLY A 255 7.89 18.36 26.50
CA GLY A 255 7.38 17.52 27.57
C GLY A 255 8.45 16.59 28.15
N LEU A 256 8.28 16.14 29.39
CA LEU A 256 9.18 15.20 30.05
C LEU A 256 9.35 13.92 29.22
N GLY A 257 10.61 13.63 28.85
CA GLY A 257 10.98 12.46 28.03
C GLY A 257 10.92 12.67 26.52
N TRP A 258 10.55 13.86 26.03
CA TRP A 258 10.54 14.16 24.59
C TRP A 258 11.95 14.40 24.05
N SER A 259 12.37 13.61 23.06
CA SER A 259 13.67 13.72 22.37
C SER A 259 13.57 14.23 20.92
N GLY A 260 12.37 14.61 20.48
CA GLY A 260 12.10 15.07 19.12
C GLY A 260 12.26 16.59 18.93
N PRO A 261 11.83 17.09 17.76
CA PRO A 261 11.81 18.53 17.43
C PRO A 261 11.22 19.39 18.55
N THR A 262 11.92 20.45 18.96
CA THR A 262 11.44 21.44 19.94
C THR A 262 11.02 22.78 19.32
N GLN A 263 11.40 23.02 18.06
CA GLN A 263 11.05 24.23 17.33
C GLN A 263 9.73 24.02 16.57
N CYS A 264 8.80 24.96 16.70
CA CYS A 264 7.55 24.99 15.95
C CYS A 264 7.71 25.67 14.59
N PRO A 265 6.81 25.41 13.62
CA PRO A 265 6.87 26.08 12.33
C PRO A 265 6.61 27.58 12.49
N VAL A 266 7.06 28.39 11.51
CA VAL A 266 6.85 29.84 11.52
C VAL A 266 5.38 30.17 11.72
N GLY A 267 5.07 31.05 12.68
CA GLY A 267 3.69 31.40 13.06
C GLY A 267 3.07 30.52 14.16
N ALA A 268 3.82 29.59 14.73
CA ALA A 268 3.38 28.76 15.85
C ALA A 268 4.34 28.81 17.05
N VAL A 269 3.79 28.66 18.25
CA VAL A 269 4.52 28.66 19.52
C VAL A 269 4.30 27.33 20.23
N CYS A 270 5.36 26.79 20.83
CA CYS A 270 5.27 25.59 21.64
C CYS A 270 4.58 25.90 22.98
N ARG A 271 3.35 25.41 23.19
CA ARG A 271 2.61 25.59 24.44
C ARG A 271 2.50 24.27 25.21
N ALA A 272 2.76 24.32 26.52
CA ALA A 272 2.60 23.16 27.38
C ALA A 272 1.11 22.83 27.57
N ALA A 273 0.71 21.60 27.21
CA ALA A 273 -0.62 21.09 27.54
C ALA A 273 -0.59 20.35 28.88
N ASN A 274 0.50 19.65 29.18
CA ASN A 274 0.80 19.06 30.49
C ASN A 274 2.33 18.81 30.63
N ASN A 275 2.77 18.31 31.78
CA ASN A 275 4.19 18.09 32.07
C ASN A 275 4.91 17.13 31.10
N PHE A 276 4.19 16.26 30.41
CA PHE A 276 4.75 15.26 29.49
C PHE A 276 4.49 15.60 28.01
N PHE A 277 3.67 16.63 27.72
CA PHE A 277 3.24 16.95 26.37
C PHE A 277 3.08 18.46 26.17
N HIS A 278 3.94 19.03 25.33
CA HIS A 278 3.82 20.39 24.81
C HIS A 278 3.54 20.31 23.30
N GLN A 279 2.70 21.20 22.80
CA GLN A 279 2.20 21.18 21.42
C GLN A 279 2.46 22.50 20.70
N CYS A 280 2.84 22.42 19.42
CA CYS A 280 2.89 23.59 18.55
C CYS A 280 1.48 24.08 18.24
N VAL A 281 1.13 25.28 18.68
CA VAL A 281 -0.16 25.90 18.35
C VAL A 281 0.06 27.25 17.69
N PRO A 282 -0.87 27.74 16.84
CA PRO A 282 -0.76 29.07 16.26
C PRO A 282 -0.51 30.14 17.34
N ALA A 283 0.39 31.09 17.04
CA ALA A 283 0.81 32.15 17.96
C ALA A 283 -0.35 33.06 18.38
#